data_AF-A0A847YMH4-F1
#
_entry.id   AF-A0A847YMH4-F1
#
_cell.length_a   1.000
_cell.length_b   1.000
_cell.length_c   1.000
_cell.angle_alpha   90.00
_cell.angle_beta   90.00
_cell.angle_gamma   90.00
#
_symmetry.space_group_name_H-M   'P 1'
#
loop_
_entity.id
_entity.type
_entity.pdbx_description
1 polymer ?
#
loop_
_entity_poly.entity_id
_entity_poly.type
_entity_poly.pdbx_seq_one_letter_code
_entity_poly.pdbx_strand_id
1 'polypeptide(L)'
;MDSLYLPKLNRLHPTLESTVLKVVEESGELARAVLQHLAGSAAQDRETLDEVAAELLDVAQTCVTMIFVLEDEYGLRCEEMVGVHLAKLRRKHYLFTEESAYRIEDAGPFKVLHLPRLQIPGVDLLTTVCKIQEEIGELTQFLGKSAGASGEASVLGRQAVLAGAALELLDIAQCCFTMMYILADTYQLDLQPYMEKHGAKLRQKGYFD
;
A
#
# COMPACT_ATOMS: atom_id res chain seq x y z
N MET A 1 15.15 14.89 -1.47
CA MET A 1 13.73 14.86 -1.06
C MET A 1 13.30 13.47 -1.46
N ASP A 2 13.25 12.57 -0.48
CA ASP A 2 13.28 11.13 -0.76
C ASP A 2 11.83 10.65 -0.82
N SER A 3 11.28 10.68 -2.03
CA SER A 3 9.95 10.15 -2.29
C SER A 3 10.00 8.62 -2.20
N LEU A 4 9.12 8.02 -1.40
CA LEU A 4 8.91 6.58 -1.42
C LEU A 4 8.33 6.17 -2.77
N TYR A 5 8.79 5.02 -3.24
CA TYR A 5 8.40 4.52 -4.54
C TYR A 5 8.48 3.00 -4.58
N LEU A 6 7.52 2.37 -5.26
CA LEU A 6 7.48 0.91 -5.38
C LEU A 6 7.40 0.47 -6.85
N PRO A 7 8.25 -0.48 -7.27
CA PRO A 7 8.30 -0.93 -8.64
C PRO A 7 7.14 -1.89 -8.97
N LYS A 8 6.76 -1.89 -10.24
CA LYS A 8 5.99 -2.99 -10.85
C LYS A 8 6.81 -4.28 -10.85
N LEU A 9 6.18 -5.39 -10.43
CA LEU A 9 6.80 -6.71 -10.40
C LEU A 9 6.43 -7.51 -11.66
N ASN A 10 7.26 -7.40 -12.70
CA ASN A 10 6.98 -7.94 -14.03
C ASN A 10 6.87 -9.48 -14.12
N ARG A 11 7.19 -10.22 -13.05
CA ARG A 11 7.14 -11.69 -13.01
C ARG A 11 6.01 -12.23 -12.14
N LEU A 12 5.14 -11.36 -11.64
CA LEU A 12 3.99 -11.74 -10.83
C LEU A 12 2.69 -11.43 -11.56
N HIS A 13 1.79 -12.42 -11.56
CA HIS A 13 0.42 -12.32 -12.08
C HIS A 13 -0.57 -12.79 -11.01
N PRO A 14 -0.64 -12.09 -9.85
CA PRO A 14 -1.59 -12.44 -8.81
C PRO A 14 -3.03 -12.26 -9.29
N THR A 15 -3.95 -13.05 -8.75
CA THR A 15 -5.38 -12.76 -8.85
C THR A 15 -5.81 -11.84 -7.70
N LEU A 16 -7.01 -11.27 -7.80
CA LEU A 16 -7.60 -10.48 -6.72
C LEU A 16 -7.75 -11.31 -5.43
N GLU A 17 -8.15 -12.57 -5.55
CA GLU A 17 -8.28 -13.48 -4.41
C GLU A 17 -6.92 -13.77 -3.76
N SER A 18 -5.89 -14.07 -4.55
CA SER A 18 -4.55 -14.28 -3.99
C SER A 18 -3.97 -13.02 -3.36
N THR A 19 -4.31 -11.85 -3.91
CA THR A 19 -3.91 -10.55 -3.37
C THR A 19 -4.56 -10.29 -2.02
N VAL A 20 -5.86 -10.61 -1.86
CA VAL A 20 -6.55 -10.51 -0.58
C VAL A 20 -5.89 -11.41 0.47
N LEU A 21 -5.57 -12.65 0.12
CA LEU A 21 -4.88 -13.55 1.05
C LEU A 21 -3.50 -13.00 1.45
N LYS A 22 -2.74 -12.48 0.48
CA LYS A 22 -1.40 -11.95 0.71
C LYS A 22 -1.41 -10.68 1.56
N VAL A 23 -2.33 -9.74 1.29
CA VAL A 23 -2.42 -8.50 2.08
C VAL A 23 -2.90 -8.76 3.52
N VAL A 24 -3.75 -9.78 3.73
CA VAL A 24 -4.15 -10.22 5.08
C VAL A 24 -2.97 -10.83 5.84
N GLU A 25 -2.16 -11.66 5.17
CA GLU A 25 -0.92 -12.24 5.74
C GLU A 25 0.05 -11.13 6.17
N GLU A 26 0.42 -10.25 5.24
CA GLU A 26 1.37 -9.16 5.48
C GLU A 26 0.85 -8.13 6.49
N SER A 27 -0.46 -7.85 6.50
CA SER A 27 -1.07 -7.00 7.54
C SER A 27 -1.00 -7.66 8.93
N GLY A 28 -1.05 -8.98 9.01
CA GLY A 28 -0.86 -9.73 10.25
C GLY A 28 0.60 -9.69 10.73
N GLU A 29 1.55 -9.80 9.80
CA GLU A 29 2.99 -9.64 10.08
C GLU A 29 3.31 -8.22 10.57
N LEU A 30 2.76 -7.20 9.92
CA LEU A 30 2.84 -5.81 10.37
C LEU A 30 2.26 -5.62 11.78
N ALA A 31 1.06 -6.15 12.04
CA ALA A 31 0.44 -6.06 13.36
C ALA A 31 1.33 -6.71 14.44
N ARG A 32 1.93 -7.86 14.14
CA ARG A 32 2.89 -8.53 15.05
C ARG A 32 4.11 -7.66 15.31
N ALA A 33 4.73 -7.11 14.27
CA ALA A 33 5.91 -6.25 14.39
C ALA A 33 5.61 -4.99 15.22
N VAL A 34 4.46 -4.35 14.98
CA VAL A 34 3.99 -3.20 15.75
C VAL A 34 3.78 -3.56 17.23
N LEU A 35 3.14 -4.69 17.53
CA LEU A 35 2.95 -5.14 18.91
C LEU A 35 4.28 -5.44 19.62
N GLN A 36 5.24 -6.03 18.91
CA GLN A 36 6.58 -6.28 19.44
C GLN A 36 7.33 -4.97 19.72
N HIS A 37 7.23 -3.98 18.84
CA HIS A 37 7.79 -2.65 19.06
C HIS A 37 7.16 -1.97 20.30
N LEU A 38 5.83 -1.97 20.40
CA LEU A 38 5.10 -1.36 21.53
C LEU A 38 5.37 -2.05 22.87
N ALA A 39 5.63 -3.36 22.86
CA ALA A 39 5.98 -4.13 24.06
C ALA A 39 7.47 -4.10 24.40
N GLY A 40 8.32 -3.62 23.47
CA GLY A 40 9.77 -3.65 23.57
C GLY A 40 10.34 -2.66 24.58
N SER A 41 11.61 -2.87 24.93
CA SER A 41 12.39 -1.90 25.71
C SER A 41 13.12 -0.92 24.78
N ALA A 42 13.52 0.25 25.29
CA ALA A 42 14.25 1.26 24.52
C ALA A 42 15.54 0.74 23.82
N ALA A 43 16.13 -0.35 24.31
CA ALA A 43 17.30 -0.98 23.68
C ALA A 43 16.99 -1.76 22.39
N GLN A 44 15.73 -2.18 22.19
CA GLN A 44 15.24 -2.91 21.01
C GLN A 44 14.46 -2.02 20.04
N ASP A 45 14.34 -0.74 20.37
CA ASP A 45 13.47 0.22 19.69
C ASP A 45 13.81 0.32 18.19
N ARG A 46 15.11 0.36 17.85
CA ARG A 46 15.53 0.46 16.45
C ARG A 46 15.34 -0.84 15.66
N GLU A 47 15.66 -1.99 16.23
CA GLU A 47 15.53 -3.27 15.52
C GLU A 47 14.06 -3.61 15.23
N THR A 48 13.19 -3.41 16.23
CA THR A 48 11.75 -3.61 16.06
C THR A 48 11.12 -2.59 15.11
N LEU A 49 11.62 -1.34 15.10
CA LEU A 49 11.20 -0.33 14.14
C LEU A 49 11.62 -0.68 12.70
N ASP A 50 12.80 -1.29 12.53
CA ASP A 50 13.26 -1.77 11.23
C ASP A 50 12.37 -2.91 10.70
N GLU A 51 11.89 -3.79 11.59
CA GLU A 51 10.90 -4.83 11.25
C GLU A 51 9.58 -4.17 10.83
N VAL A 52 9.05 -3.22 11.61
CA VAL A 52 7.82 -2.48 11.25
C VAL A 52 7.93 -1.79 9.89
N ALA A 53 9.05 -1.12 9.60
CA ALA A 53 9.28 -0.46 8.32
C ALA A 53 9.34 -1.47 7.15
N ALA A 54 9.93 -2.64 7.37
CA ALA A 54 9.97 -3.69 6.37
C ALA A 54 8.58 -4.25 6.05
N GLU A 55 7.75 -4.48 7.07
CA GLU A 55 6.38 -4.99 6.90
C GLU A 55 5.45 -3.95 6.25
N LEU A 56 5.61 -2.65 6.57
CA LEU A 56 4.87 -1.57 5.91
C LEU A 56 5.13 -1.57 4.39
N LEU A 57 6.38 -1.79 3.98
CA LEU A 57 6.76 -1.86 2.56
C LEU A 57 6.22 -3.11 1.87
N ASP A 58 6.15 -4.26 2.57
CA ASP A 58 5.59 -5.49 2.00
C ASP A 58 4.09 -5.35 1.72
N VAL A 59 3.31 -4.90 2.71
CA VAL A 59 1.88 -4.61 2.54
C VAL A 59 1.66 -3.66 1.37
N ALA A 60 2.43 -2.57 1.30
CA ALA A 60 2.32 -1.60 0.21
C ALA A 60 2.67 -2.23 -1.15
N GLN A 61 3.74 -3.02 -1.24
CA GLN A 61 4.18 -3.65 -2.48
C GLN A 61 3.15 -4.64 -3.01
N THR A 62 2.48 -5.41 -2.15
CA THR A 62 1.37 -6.28 -2.58
C THR A 62 0.25 -5.48 -3.23
N CYS A 63 -0.13 -4.34 -2.63
CA CYS A 63 -1.13 -3.46 -3.21
C CYS A 63 -0.70 -2.85 -4.55
N VAL A 64 0.52 -2.31 -4.63
CA VAL A 64 1.08 -1.72 -5.86
C VAL A 64 1.14 -2.74 -6.99
N THR A 65 1.54 -3.98 -6.67
CA THR A 65 1.62 -5.07 -7.66
C THR A 65 0.26 -5.34 -8.27
N MET A 66 -0.78 -5.49 -7.45
CA MET A 66 -2.13 -5.75 -7.97
C MET A 66 -2.70 -4.56 -8.74
N ILE A 67 -2.40 -3.32 -8.35
CA ILE A 67 -2.80 -2.12 -9.11
C ILE A 67 -2.28 -2.18 -10.55
N PHE A 68 -1.01 -2.54 -10.76
CA PHE A 68 -0.46 -2.68 -12.11
C PHE A 68 -1.02 -3.89 -12.88
N VAL A 69 -1.37 -4.98 -12.19
CA VAL A 69 -2.04 -6.13 -12.82
C VAL A 69 -3.46 -5.74 -13.29
N LEU A 70 -4.18 -4.92 -12.50
CA LEU A 70 -5.48 -4.39 -12.90
C LEU A 70 -5.39 -3.52 -14.16
N GLU A 71 -4.31 -2.77 -14.32
CA GLU A 71 -4.02 -2.01 -15.54
C GLU A 71 -3.76 -2.94 -16.74
N ASP A 72 -2.79 -3.84 -16.60
CA ASP A 72 -2.30 -4.67 -17.70
C ASP A 72 -3.33 -5.69 -18.19
N GLU A 73 -4.00 -6.38 -17.26
CA GLU A 73 -4.83 -7.55 -17.58
C GLU A 73 -6.31 -7.21 -17.69
N TYR A 74 -6.75 -6.14 -17.03
CA TYR A 74 -8.17 -5.77 -16.96
C TYR A 74 -8.47 -4.40 -17.59
N GLY A 75 -7.45 -3.71 -18.11
CA GLY A 75 -7.58 -2.44 -18.83
C GLY A 75 -8.01 -1.27 -17.94
N LEU A 76 -7.75 -1.37 -16.63
CA LEU A 76 -8.06 -0.29 -15.70
C LEU A 76 -7.10 0.88 -15.91
N ARG A 77 -7.61 2.12 -15.96
CA ARG A 77 -6.75 3.29 -16.09
C ARG A 77 -6.26 3.73 -14.72
N CYS A 78 -5.08 3.27 -14.31
CA CYS A 78 -4.50 3.59 -13.00
C CYS A 78 -4.43 5.10 -12.72
N GLU A 79 -4.01 5.90 -13.70
CA GLU A 79 -3.97 7.37 -13.59
C GLU A 79 -5.32 7.98 -13.19
N GLU A 80 -6.44 7.39 -13.63
CA GLU A 80 -7.76 7.88 -13.25
C GLU A 80 -8.14 7.49 -11.83
N MET A 81 -7.86 6.24 -11.43
CA MET A 81 -8.11 5.77 -10.07
C MET A 81 -7.38 6.63 -9.04
N VAL A 82 -6.20 7.09 -9.43
CA VAL A 82 -5.38 8.01 -8.65
C VAL A 82 -6.02 9.37 -8.57
N GLY A 83 -6.47 9.92 -9.69
CA GLY A 83 -7.20 11.18 -9.70
C GLY A 83 -8.39 11.12 -8.72
N VAL A 84 -9.12 10.01 -8.73
CA VAL A 84 -10.23 9.74 -7.80
C VAL A 84 -9.74 9.65 -6.35
N HIS A 85 -8.66 8.92 -6.08
CA HIS A 85 -8.06 8.77 -4.75
C HIS A 85 -7.56 10.12 -4.21
N LEU A 86 -6.80 10.89 -4.98
CA LEU A 86 -6.33 12.23 -4.59
C LEU A 86 -7.51 13.19 -4.35
N ALA A 87 -8.56 13.14 -5.18
CA ALA A 87 -9.77 13.91 -4.94
C ALA A 87 -10.44 13.51 -3.63
N LYS A 88 -10.44 12.23 -3.26
CA LYS A 88 -10.92 11.75 -1.96
C LYS A 88 -10.09 12.33 -0.81
N LEU A 89 -8.77 12.30 -0.89
CA LEU A 89 -7.89 12.87 0.14
C LEU A 89 -8.15 14.38 0.34
N ARG A 90 -8.31 15.14 -0.76
CA ARG A 90 -8.68 16.57 -0.70
C ARG A 90 -10.03 16.80 -0.01
N ARG A 91 -11.05 15.97 -0.30
CA ARG A 91 -12.37 16.05 0.36
C ARG A 91 -12.30 15.75 1.86
N LYS A 92 -11.37 14.89 2.27
CA LYS A 92 -11.08 14.61 3.70
C LYS A 92 -10.25 15.71 4.38
N HIS A 93 -9.90 16.77 3.65
CA HIS A 93 -9.06 17.89 4.13
C HIS A 93 -7.66 17.47 4.60
N TYR A 94 -7.13 16.37 4.06
CA TYR A 94 -5.75 15.99 4.32
C TYR A 94 -4.79 16.95 3.60
N LEU A 95 -3.75 17.37 4.32
CA LEU A 95 -2.72 18.27 3.81
C LEU A 95 -1.61 17.45 3.15
N PHE A 96 -1.32 17.74 1.88
CA PHE A 96 -0.19 17.17 1.13
C PHE A 96 0.24 18.13 0.02
N THR A 97 1.50 18.07 -0.39
CA THR A 97 2.06 18.86 -1.49
C THR A 97 1.85 18.15 -2.83
N GLU A 98 1.33 18.87 -3.83
CA GLU A 98 1.14 18.31 -5.17
C GLU A 98 2.46 18.08 -5.93
N GLU A 99 3.52 18.77 -5.53
CA GLU A 99 4.88 18.56 -6.05
C GLU A 99 5.43 17.17 -5.68
N SER A 100 4.84 16.53 -4.66
CA SER A 100 5.09 15.14 -4.24
C SER A 100 3.91 14.23 -4.58
N ALA A 101 2.97 14.71 -5.42
CA ALA A 101 1.78 13.96 -5.79
C ALA A 101 2.16 12.69 -6.53
N TYR A 102 1.19 11.77 -6.52
CA TYR A 102 1.22 10.54 -7.25
C TYR A 102 1.70 10.73 -8.69
N ARG A 103 2.74 9.98 -9.05
CA ARG A 103 3.22 9.85 -10.42
C ARG A 103 3.47 8.37 -10.67
N ILE A 104 2.94 7.89 -11.80
CA ILE A 104 3.48 6.70 -12.43
C ILE A 104 4.60 7.21 -13.31
N GLU A 105 5.83 6.94 -12.91
CA GLU A 105 6.99 7.27 -13.72
C GLU A 105 7.49 6.01 -14.42
N ASP A 106 7.73 6.13 -15.73
CA ASP A 106 8.50 5.14 -16.48
C ASP A 106 9.99 5.35 -16.16
N ALA A 107 10.46 4.67 -15.11
CA ALA A 107 11.87 4.65 -14.72
C ALA A 107 12.63 3.62 -15.58
N GLY A 108 12.76 3.88 -16.89
CA GLY A 108 13.31 2.92 -17.84
C GLY A 108 12.28 1.83 -18.21
N PRO A 109 12.56 0.52 -18.04
CA PRO A 109 11.58 -0.53 -18.31
C PRO A 109 10.55 -0.73 -17.17
N PHE A 110 10.55 0.15 -16.16
CA PHE A 110 9.78 -0.05 -14.93
C PHE A 110 8.75 1.06 -14.74
N LYS A 111 7.52 0.66 -14.39
CA LYS A 111 6.54 1.57 -13.78
C LYS A 111 6.76 1.63 -12.29
N VAL A 112 6.74 2.84 -11.75
CA VAL A 112 6.96 3.09 -10.33
C VAL A 112 5.80 3.88 -9.76
N LEU A 113 5.33 3.49 -8.56
CA LEU A 113 4.25 4.17 -7.86
C LEU A 113 4.79 5.16 -6.82
N HIS A 114 4.49 6.44 -6.96
CA HIS A 114 4.66 7.43 -5.90
C HIS A 114 3.32 7.73 -5.23
N LEU A 115 3.31 7.93 -3.91
CA LEU A 115 2.12 8.36 -3.17
C LEU A 115 2.44 9.62 -2.34
N PRO A 116 1.48 10.56 -2.21
CA PRO A 116 1.69 11.81 -1.50
C PRO A 116 2.05 11.59 -0.04
N ARG A 117 2.90 12.47 0.50
CA ARG A 117 3.17 12.55 1.93
C ARG A 117 2.05 13.32 2.62
N LEU A 118 1.18 12.60 3.31
CA LEU A 118 0.08 13.20 4.07
C LEU A 118 0.56 13.69 5.43
N GLN A 119 0.08 14.86 5.84
CA GLN A 119 0.22 15.36 7.21
C GLN A 119 -1.08 15.10 7.97
N ILE A 120 -1.08 14.08 8.81
CA ILE A 120 -2.25 13.69 9.61
C ILE A 120 -1.83 13.71 11.09
N PRO A 121 -2.28 14.71 11.86
CA PRO A 121 -1.95 14.81 13.28
C PRO A 121 -2.48 13.61 14.08
N GLY A 122 -1.67 13.09 15.00
CA GLY A 122 -2.09 12.05 15.94
C GLY A 122 -2.19 10.63 15.36
N VAL A 123 -1.68 10.40 14.15
CA VAL A 123 -1.51 9.05 13.62
C VAL A 123 -0.31 8.37 14.28
N ASP A 124 -0.52 7.14 14.72
CA ASP A 124 0.49 6.27 15.31
C ASP A 124 0.48 4.88 14.62
N LEU A 125 1.37 3.99 15.06
CA LEU A 125 1.49 2.66 14.49
C LEU A 125 0.21 1.81 14.66
N LEU A 126 -0.46 1.91 15.82
CA LEU A 126 -1.63 1.09 16.10
C LEU A 126 -2.83 1.53 15.27
N THR A 127 -3.08 2.84 15.21
CA THR A 127 -4.11 3.44 14.36
C THR A 127 -3.86 3.17 12.89
N THR A 128 -2.60 3.14 12.45
CA THR A 128 -2.23 2.73 11.08
C THR A 128 -2.61 1.28 10.80
N VAL A 129 -2.27 0.34 11.70
CA VAL A 129 -2.65 -1.08 11.56
C VAL A 129 -4.17 -1.23 11.51
N CYS A 130 -4.90 -0.57 12.40
CA CYS A 130 -6.37 -0.59 12.38
C CYS A 130 -6.92 -0.04 11.07
N LYS A 131 -6.34 1.04 10.54
CA LYS A 131 -6.80 1.64 9.29
C LYS A 131 -6.54 0.73 8.09
N ILE A 132 -5.36 0.10 8.01
CA ILE A 132 -5.06 -0.92 6.98
C ILE A 132 -6.08 -2.05 7.03
N GLN A 133 -6.40 -2.55 8.23
CA GLN A 133 -7.38 -3.63 8.40
C GLN A 133 -8.80 -3.23 7.97
N GLU A 134 -9.19 -1.97 8.18
CA GLU A 134 -10.45 -1.41 7.69
C GLU A 134 -10.49 -1.42 6.15
N GLU A 135 -9.46 -0.89 5.49
CA GLU A 135 -9.42 -0.83 4.01
C GLU A 135 -9.33 -2.22 3.37
N ILE A 136 -8.66 -3.20 4.02
CA ILE A 136 -8.71 -4.61 3.61
C ILE A 136 -10.16 -5.13 3.69
N GLY A 137 -10.90 -4.75 4.73
CA GLY A 137 -12.32 -5.04 4.85
C GLY A 137 -13.13 -4.46 3.69
N GLU A 138 -12.92 -3.19 3.33
CA GLU A 138 -13.58 -2.54 2.19
C GLU A 138 -13.24 -3.23 0.86
N LEU A 139 -11.97 -3.59 0.64
CA LEU A 139 -11.53 -4.38 -0.52
C LEU A 139 -12.32 -5.70 -0.63
N THR A 140 -12.46 -6.44 0.47
CA THR A 140 -13.23 -7.70 0.47
C THR A 140 -14.73 -7.48 0.22
N GLN A 141 -15.30 -6.33 0.59
CA GLN A 141 -16.70 -6.00 0.29
C GLN A 141 -16.92 -5.76 -1.20
N PHE A 142 -15.97 -5.13 -1.89
CA PHE A 142 -16.03 -4.97 -3.35
C PHE A 142 -15.93 -6.32 -4.06
N LEU A 143 -15.01 -7.18 -3.62
CA LEU A 143 -14.74 -8.47 -4.25
C LEU A 143 -15.76 -9.56 -3.90
N GLY A 144 -16.37 -9.50 -2.72
CA GLY A 144 -17.33 -10.47 -2.23
C GLY A 144 -18.77 -10.03 -2.41
N LYS A 145 -19.22 -9.13 -1.53
CA LYS A 145 -20.63 -8.71 -1.41
C LYS A 145 -21.13 -8.01 -2.68
N SER A 146 -20.37 -7.04 -3.17
CA SER A 146 -20.77 -6.24 -4.34
C SER A 146 -20.72 -7.03 -5.66
N ALA A 147 -19.95 -8.12 -5.68
CA ALA A 147 -19.83 -9.06 -6.78
C ALA A 147 -20.84 -10.23 -6.72
N GLY A 148 -21.63 -10.34 -5.63
CA GLY A 148 -22.58 -11.45 -5.44
C GLY A 148 -21.91 -12.81 -5.17
N ALA A 149 -20.66 -12.83 -4.69
CA ALA A 149 -19.88 -14.06 -4.53
C ALA A 149 -20.48 -15.07 -3.53
N SER A 150 -21.38 -14.61 -2.64
CA SER A 150 -22.10 -15.45 -1.68
C SER A 150 -23.53 -15.80 -2.10
N GLY A 151 -23.86 -15.63 -3.39
CA GLY A 151 -25.21 -15.89 -3.93
C GLY A 151 -26.18 -14.70 -3.78
N GLU A 152 -25.67 -13.54 -3.35
CA GLU A 152 -26.42 -12.28 -3.32
C GLU A 152 -26.61 -11.72 -4.75
N ALA A 153 -27.63 -10.89 -4.97
CA ALA A 153 -27.78 -10.19 -6.23
C ALA A 153 -26.59 -9.26 -6.44
N SER A 154 -25.87 -9.41 -7.57
CA SER A 154 -24.79 -8.50 -7.94
C SER A 154 -25.35 -7.09 -8.08
N VAL A 155 -24.83 -6.17 -7.26
CA VAL A 155 -25.24 -4.75 -7.27
C VAL A 155 -24.33 -3.94 -8.20
N LEU A 156 -23.09 -4.36 -8.42
CA LEU A 156 -22.10 -3.66 -9.25
C LEU A 156 -21.68 -4.46 -10.48
N GLY A 157 -21.54 -3.78 -11.61
CA GLY A 157 -20.90 -4.36 -12.79
C GLY A 157 -19.40 -4.62 -12.56
N ARG A 158 -18.82 -5.57 -13.30
CA ARG A 158 -17.42 -5.99 -13.16
C ARG A 158 -16.42 -4.83 -13.15
N GLN A 159 -16.58 -3.84 -14.05
CA GLN A 159 -15.69 -2.67 -14.08
C GLN A 159 -15.77 -1.82 -12.81
N ALA A 160 -16.95 -1.66 -12.21
CA ALA A 160 -17.10 -0.94 -10.94
C ALA A 160 -16.47 -1.71 -9.77
N VAL A 161 -16.53 -3.04 -9.78
CA VAL A 161 -15.82 -3.89 -8.79
C VAL A 161 -14.30 -3.70 -8.90
N LEU A 162 -13.75 -3.75 -10.12
CA LEU A 162 -12.32 -3.58 -10.35
C LEU A 162 -11.84 -2.18 -9.96
N ALA A 163 -12.61 -1.15 -10.31
CA ALA A 163 -12.31 0.23 -9.92
C ALA A 163 -12.36 0.42 -8.40
N GLY A 164 -13.38 -0.14 -7.72
CA GLY A 164 -13.47 -0.11 -6.26
C GLY A 164 -12.29 -0.82 -5.61
N ALA A 165 -11.95 -2.02 -6.06
CA ALA A 165 -10.79 -2.76 -5.55
C ALA A 165 -9.48 -1.97 -5.72
N ALA A 166 -9.25 -1.33 -6.87
CA ALA A 166 -8.07 -0.51 -7.09
C ALA A 166 -7.99 0.69 -6.15
N LEU A 167 -9.12 1.33 -5.85
CA LEU A 167 -9.17 2.43 -4.89
C LEU A 167 -8.79 1.95 -3.49
N GLU A 168 -9.34 0.83 -3.01
CA GLU A 168 -8.99 0.32 -1.69
C GLU A 168 -7.51 -0.13 -1.60
N LEU A 169 -6.96 -0.70 -2.67
CA LEU A 169 -5.53 -1.00 -2.74
C LEU A 169 -4.67 0.27 -2.67
N LEU A 170 -5.11 1.37 -3.30
CA LEU A 170 -4.42 2.68 -3.18
C LEU A 170 -4.48 3.22 -1.76
N ASP A 171 -5.61 3.07 -1.06
CA ASP A 171 -5.73 3.51 0.33
C ASP A 171 -4.85 2.72 1.29
N ILE A 172 -4.77 1.40 1.14
CA ILE A 172 -3.85 0.57 1.93
C ILE A 172 -2.40 1.02 1.71
N ALA A 173 -1.98 1.14 0.44
CA ALA A 173 -0.62 1.59 0.11
C ALA A 173 -0.34 3.01 0.65
N GLN A 174 -1.32 3.92 0.57
CA GLN A 174 -1.22 5.28 1.11
C GLN A 174 -1.05 5.29 2.63
N CYS A 175 -1.75 4.41 3.36
CA CYS A 175 -1.58 4.27 4.81
C CYS A 175 -0.14 3.85 5.14
N CYS A 176 0.40 2.86 4.43
CA CYS A 176 1.76 2.40 4.62
C CYS A 176 2.80 3.52 4.36
N PHE A 177 2.66 4.24 3.25
CA PHE A 177 3.59 5.32 2.89
C PHE A 177 3.52 6.47 3.89
N THR A 178 2.31 6.84 4.32
CA THR A 178 2.11 7.89 5.32
C THR A 178 2.83 7.53 6.61
N MET A 179 2.69 6.29 7.07
CA MET A 179 3.37 5.84 8.28
C MET A 179 4.88 5.79 8.10
N MET A 180 5.39 5.34 6.96
CA MET A 180 6.83 5.38 6.66
C MET A 180 7.40 6.80 6.74
N TYR A 181 6.69 7.80 6.22
CA TYR A 181 7.11 9.20 6.36
C TYR A 181 7.04 9.69 7.81
N ILE A 182 6.01 9.33 8.57
CA ILE A 182 5.91 9.67 10.00
C ILE A 182 7.07 9.05 10.79
N LEU A 183 7.44 7.80 10.49
CA LEU A 183 8.58 7.15 11.11
C LEU A 183 9.89 7.86 10.76
N ALA A 184 10.08 8.21 9.49
CA ALA A 184 11.24 8.98 9.03
C ALA A 184 11.38 10.30 9.79
N ASP A 185 10.28 11.03 9.98
CA ASP A 185 10.29 12.30 10.71
C ASP A 185 10.53 12.12 12.21
N THR A 186 9.83 11.16 12.81
CA THR A 186 9.81 10.97 14.27
C THR A 186 11.14 10.41 14.77
N TYR A 187 11.72 9.47 14.03
CA TYR A 187 12.93 8.75 14.42
C TYR A 187 14.14 9.13 13.57
N GLN A 188 14.03 10.16 12.72
CA GLN A 188 15.09 10.61 11.80
C GLN A 188 15.62 9.45 10.94
N LEU A 189 14.72 8.60 10.44
CA LEU A 189 15.11 7.47 9.58
C LEU A 189 15.46 7.98 8.18
N ASP A 190 16.60 7.52 7.67
CA ASP A 190 16.87 7.55 6.24
C ASP A 190 16.05 6.43 5.57
N LEU A 191 15.17 6.80 4.65
CA LEU A 191 14.30 5.86 3.94
C LEU A 191 15.01 5.10 2.82
N GLN A 192 16.13 5.64 2.31
CA GLN A 192 16.84 5.06 1.18
C GLN A 192 17.35 3.62 1.46
N PRO A 193 18.00 3.32 2.60
CA PRO A 193 18.43 1.96 2.92
C PRO A 193 17.28 0.94 3.00
N TYR A 194 16.09 1.35 3.49
CA TYR A 194 14.92 0.45 3.52
C TYR A 194 14.44 0.14 2.11
N MET A 195 14.45 1.14 1.22
CA MET A 195 14.05 0.95 -0.17
C MET A 195 15.03 0.08 -0.94
N GLU A 196 16.34 0.28 -0.75
CA GLU A 196 17.38 -0.57 -1.34
C GLU A 196 17.28 -2.02 -0.84
N LYS A 197 17.12 -2.21 0.47
CA LYS A 197 16.95 -3.56 1.07
C LYS A 197 15.68 -4.23 0.57
N HIS A 198 14.57 -3.51 0.49
CA HIS A 198 13.31 -4.03 -0.03
C HIS A 198 13.43 -4.41 -1.52
N GLY A 199 14.01 -3.54 -2.35
CA GLY A 199 14.28 -3.85 -3.76
C GLY A 199 15.20 -5.07 -3.94
N ALA A 200 16.27 -5.18 -3.14
CA ALA A 200 17.16 -6.34 -3.16
C ALA A 200 16.43 -7.64 -2.78
N LYS A 201 15.57 -7.60 -1.75
CA LYS A 201 14.73 -8.74 -1.36
C LYS A 201 13.83 -9.19 -2.51
N LEU A 202 13.18 -8.27 -3.20
CA LEU A 202 12.30 -8.58 -4.32
C LEU A 202 13.05 -9.18 -5.53
N ARG A 203 14.25 -8.66 -5.84
CA ARG A 203 15.16 -9.26 -6.85
C ARG A 203 15.59 -10.66 -6.46
N GLN A 204 15.94 -10.89 -5.19
CA GLN A 204 16.32 -12.22 -4.69
C GLN A 204 15.17 -13.22 -4.81
N LYS A 205 13.93 -12.79 -4.58
CA LYS A 205 12.72 -13.61 -4.80
C LYS A 205 12.40 -13.80 -6.29
N GLY A 206 13.14 -13.15 -7.19
CA GLY A 206 12.97 -13.26 -8.64
C GLY A 206 11.73 -12.53 -9.16
N TYR A 207 11.18 -11.55 -8.43
CA TYR A 207 9.94 -10.87 -8.79
C TYR A 207 10.13 -9.78 -9.86
N PHE A 208 11.35 -9.27 -10.01
CA PHE A 208 11.74 -8.41 -11.14
C PHE A 208 13.27 -8.38 -11.30
N ASP A 209 13.73 -8.12 -12.54
CA ASP A 209 15.12 -7.81 -12.90
C ASP A 209 15.14 -6.49 -13.70
#